data_AF-A0A497VM85-F1
#
_entry.id   AF-A0A497VM85-F1
#
_cell.length_a   1.000
_cell.length_b   1.000
_cell.length_c   1.000
_cell.angle_alpha   90.00
_cell.angle_beta   90.00
_cell.angle_gamma   90.00
#
_symmetry.space_group_name_H-M   'P 1'
#
loop_
_entity.id
_entity.type
_entity.pdbx_description
1 polymer ?
#
loop_
_entity_poly.entity_id
_entity_poly.type
_entity_poly.pdbx_seq_one_letter_code
_entity_poly.pdbx_strand_id
1 'polypeptide(L)'
;MTNPADAQATAQATGEGEVESAAISCPAPCVVTVVTRAGEVPVEGVYVEGDGARIGVTNSNGLAMGMVSTCDGTTTIKVIYENADARVKSEEATLEVTGLTLPLTSATGGQARNFIAKVQDVFGSGDGGFPGDKDFEDTYDGAAQVSVVAGTLHVTIKLATISLVVPYRNQNDSAETISNVAQRGAILCMPTSGEMQGQYWGIEKVTAATTTTPETRADITRYDIMMEAYNRNTNGFRLGVFPRHWQNWDNLRAAVRTLVDASHPNTYSVGSGPAGGNVETIPSAYADGLTELLGKGVPTVTSTYATDGHVMIVTGAVVKHDDESEWLILNDPNGTLSSTDSIYGDLDVQNPVGARGTSTAAVINSAPDVRAVQEVLTRTGHYTGPTNGVINEADPNDPTIAAIRAFQGRNGDGRVDPGGGAERRMNAQIDRGTSSKYSNVENERNGANGDRGRHVYYNGGTEGARAGQFRLKGQPWSCVVEPDTDLTTTEIADRLNTGTRR
;
A
#
# COMPACT_ATOMS: atom_id res chain seq x y z
N MET A 1 4.81 -31.72 -59.35
CA MET A 1 4.41 -31.24 -58.02
C MET A 1 4.13 -32.47 -57.18
N THR A 2 5.11 -32.90 -56.40
CA THR A 2 5.10 -34.11 -55.58
C THR A 2 4.36 -33.83 -54.27
N ASN A 3 3.60 -34.84 -53.81
CA ASN A 3 2.71 -34.79 -52.66
C ASN A 3 3.53 -34.64 -51.35
N PRO A 4 3.21 -33.70 -50.43
CA PRO A 4 3.97 -33.47 -49.20
C PRO A 4 4.10 -34.68 -48.27
N ALA A 5 3.24 -35.69 -48.41
CA ALA A 5 3.29 -36.92 -47.63
C ALA A 5 4.49 -37.83 -47.97
N ASP A 6 4.99 -37.77 -49.21
CA ASP A 6 6.10 -38.64 -49.66
C ASP A 6 7.48 -38.09 -49.25
N ALA A 7 7.56 -36.81 -48.86
CA ALA A 7 8.77 -36.19 -48.33
C ALA A 7 9.03 -36.55 -46.85
N GLN A 8 8.00 -36.94 -46.08
CA GLN A 8 8.14 -37.34 -44.68
C GLN A 8 8.60 -38.80 -44.51
N ALA A 9 8.27 -39.70 -45.45
CA ALA A 9 8.64 -41.11 -45.34
C ALA A 9 10.13 -41.38 -45.68
N THR A 10 10.78 -40.49 -46.44
CA THR A 10 12.15 -40.71 -46.93
C THR A 10 13.23 -40.19 -45.96
N ALA A 11 12.85 -39.40 -44.95
CA ALA A 11 13.76 -38.95 -43.90
C ALA A 11 13.88 -39.93 -42.71
N GLN A 12 13.03 -40.96 -42.64
CA GLN A 12 12.99 -41.93 -41.54
C GLN A 12 13.73 -43.25 -41.81
N ALA A 13 14.34 -43.44 -42.98
CA ALA A 13 14.82 -44.77 -43.41
C ALA A 13 16.34 -44.91 -43.60
N THR A 14 17.17 -43.94 -43.20
CA THR A 14 18.63 -44.09 -43.33
C THR A 14 19.39 -43.60 -42.10
N GLY A 15 19.95 -44.54 -41.36
CA GLY A 15 21.20 -44.35 -40.62
C GLY A 15 21.03 -43.96 -39.16
N GLU A 16 20.96 -44.98 -38.31
CA GLU A 16 21.91 -45.20 -37.20
C GLU A 16 22.69 -43.95 -36.76
N GLY A 17 22.07 -43.17 -35.90
CA GLY A 17 22.74 -42.57 -34.76
C GLY A 17 21.96 -43.02 -33.54
N GLU A 18 22.63 -43.54 -32.52
CA GLU A 18 22.07 -43.53 -31.17
C GLU A 18 21.53 -42.11 -30.96
N VAL A 19 20.20 -41.97 -30.87
CA VAL A 19 19.63 -40.77 -30.30
C VAL A 19 20.08 -40.85 -28.86
N GLU A 20 21.17 -40.13 -28.55
CA GLU A 20 21.56 -39.80 -27.19
C GLU A 20 20.26 -39.56 -26.43
N SER A 21 19.98 -40.40 -25.43
CA SER A 21 18.88 -40.18 -24.52
C SER A 21 18.99 -38.72 -24.09
N ALA A 22 18.07 -37.87 -24.54
CA ALA A 22 18.09 -36.45 -24.18
C ALA A 22 18.26 -36.39 -22.67
N ALA A 23 19.43 -35.89 -22.25
CA ALA A 23 19.95 -36.11 -20.92
C ALA A 23 18.90 -35.72 -19.88
N ILE A 24 18.81 -36.50 -18.81
CA ILE A 24 18.01 -36.20 -17.62
C ILE A 24 18.41 -34.79 -17.15
N SER A 25 17.64 -33.75 -17.49
CA SER A 25 17.96 -32.39 -17.08
C SER A 25 17.22 -32.07 -15.78
N CYS A 26 17.86 -32.39 -14.66
CA CYS A 26 17.61 -31.72 -13.40
C CYS A 26 18.80 -30.77 -13.17
N PRO A 27 18.58 -29.46 -12.99
CA PRO A 27 17.30 -28.76 -12.89
C PRO A 27 16.58 -28.57 -14.25
N ALA A 28 15.28 -28.27 -14.21
CA ALA A 28 14.44 -28.00 -15.40
C ALA A 28 14.08 -26.51 -15.55
N PRO A 29 13.86 -26.01 -16.78
CA PRO A 29 13.40 -24.63 -17.00
C PRO A 29 12.04 -24.38 -16.36
N CYS A 30 11.89 -23.22 -15.72
CA CYS A 30 10.66 -22.79 -15.06
C CYS A 30 10.34 -21.32 -15.39
N VAL A 31 9.06 -21.07 -15.69
CA VAL A 31 8.48 -19.74 -15.81
C VAL A 31 7.42 -19.58 -14.74
N VAL A 32 7.63 -18.63 -13.83
CA VAL A 32 6.65 -18.24 -12.81
C VAL A 32 6.00 -16.94 -13.24
N THR A 33 4.67 -16.94 -13.33
CA THR A 33 3.83 -15.76 -13.53
C THR A 33 3.20 -15.38 -12.20
N VAL A 34 3.36 -14.14 -11.76
CA VAL A 34 2.76 -13.64 -10.53
C VAL A 34 1.72 -12.59 -10.88
N VAL A 35 0.49 -12.81 -10.43
CA VAL A 35 -0.64 -11.91 -10.64
C VAL A 35 -1.37 -11.67 -9.32
N THR A 36 -2.12 -10.57 -9.21
CA THR A 36 -3.10 -10.39 -8.15
C THR A 36 -4.28 -11.34 -8.34
N ARG A 37 -4.91 -11.77 -7.26
CA ARG A 37 -6.14 -12.57 -7.33
C ARG A 37 -7.29 -11.73 -7.89
N ALA A 38 -7.47 -10.51 -7.37
CA ALA A 38 -8.40 -9.55 -7.95
C ALA A 38 -7.89 -9.04 -9.31
N GLY A 39 -8.64 -9.28 -10.37
CA GLY A 39 -8.37 -8.75 -11.71
C GLY A 39 -7.26 -9.46 -12.51
N GLU A 40 -6.57 -10.46 -11.92
CA GLU A 40 -5.44 -11.16 -12.57
C GLU A 40 -4.36 -10.22 -13.14
N VAL A 41 -4.04 -9.16 -12.38
CA VAL A 41 -3.10 -8.12 -12.83
C VAL A 41 -1.66 -8.56 -12.54
N PRO A 42 -0.74 -8.53 -13.52
CA PRO A 42 0.65 -8.88 -13.30
C PRO A 42 1.34 -7.97 -12.29
N VAL A 43 2.20 -8.55 -11.44
CA VAL A 43 2.90 -7.80 -10.39
C VAL A 43 4.40 -7.81 -10.63
N GLU A 44 4.98 -6.63 -10.81
CA GLU A 44 6.42 -6.43 -10.96
C GLU A 44 7.17 -6.41 -9.61
N GLY A 45 8.44 -6.82 -9.63
CA GLY A 45 9.35 -6.70 -8.49
C GLY A 45 9.21 -7.80 -7.42
N VAL A 46 8.32 -8.77 -7.65
CA VAL A 46 8.08 -9.89 -6.72
C VAL A 46 9.25 -10.86 -6.80
N TYR A 47 9.79 -11.20 -5.63
CA TYR A 47 10.89 -12.13 -5.53
C TYR A 47 10.36 -13.59 -5.57
N VAL A 48 11.02 -14.45 -6.36
CA VAL A 48 10.58 -15.83 -6.61
C VAL A 48 11.70 -16.84 -6.28
N GLU A 49 11.35 -17.87 -5.52
CA GLU A 49 12.19 -19.01 -5.10
C GLU A 49 11.53 -20.35 -5.48
N GLY A 50 12.35 -21.35 -5.78
CA GLY A 50 11.96 -22.76 -5.91
C GLY A 50 12.82 -23.60 -4.97
N ASP A 51 12.21 -24.26 -3.98
CA ASP A 51 12.90 -25.01 -2.91
C ASP A 51 14.03 -24.19 -2.22
N GLY A 52 13.79 -22.89 -2.03
CA GLY A 52 14.76 -21.95 -1.44
C GLY A 52 15.88 -21.47 -2.37
N ALA A 53 15.95 -21.98 -3.61
CA ALA A 53 16.85 -21.45 -4.63
C ALA A 53 16.18 -20.32 -5.41
N ARG A 54 16.90 -19.22 -5.64
CA ARG A 54 16.37 -18.07 -6.39
C ARG A 54 16.04 -18.45 -7.84
N ILE A 55 14.80 -18.23 -8.25
CA ILE A 55 14.37 -18.29 -9.66
C ILE A 55 14.60 -16.94 -10.31
N GLY A 56 14.13 -15.85 -9.68
CA GLY A 56 14.25 -14.52 -10.25
C GLY A 56 13.46 -13.45 -9.50
N VAL A 57 13.27 -12.32 -10.17
CA VAL A 57 12.36 -11.25 -9.76
C VAL A 57 11.45 -10.97 -10.96
N THR A 58 10.16 -10.77 -10.71
CA THR A 58 9.19 -10.56 -11.80
C THR A 58 9.43 -9.24 -12.52
N ASN A 59 9.31 -9.27 -13.85
CA ASN A 59 9.33 -8.07 -14.69
C ASN A 59 7.94 -7.41 -14.77
N SER A 60 7.78 -6.39 -15.63
CA SER A 60 6.50 -5.70 -15.86
C SER A 60 5.34 -6.57 -16.36
N ASN A 61 5.62 -7.78 -16.84
CA ASN A 61 4.59 -8.77 -17.21
C ASN A 61 4.32 -9.79 -16.09
N GLY A 62 4.86 -9.56 -14.88
CA GLY A 62 4.73 -10.49 -13.75
C GLY A 62 5.55 -11.77 -13.92
N LEU A 63 6.52 -11.81 -14.85
CA LEU A 63 7.25 -13.05 -15.19
C LEU A 63 8.62 -13.11 -14.52
N ALA A 64 8.91 -14.22 -13.86
CA ALA A 64 10.24 -14.64 -13.43
C ALA A 64 10.61 -15.95 -14.14
N MET A 65 11.81 -16.00 -14.71
CA MET A 65 12.30 -17.19 -15.43
C MET A 65 13.57 -17.68 -14.78
N GLY A 66 13.69 -19.00 -14.63
CA GLY A 66 14.86 -19.61 -14.02
C GLY A 66 14.82 -21.12 -14.14
N MET A 67 15.48 -21.78 -13.19
CA MET A 67 15.58 -23.23 -13.12
C MET A 67 15.06 -23.71 -11.76
N VAL A 68 14.36 -24.84 -11.74
CA VAL A 68 13.90 -25.47 -10.49
C VAL A 68 14.36 -26.92 -10.41
N SER A 69 14.58 -27.40 -9.19
CA SER A 69 14.83 -28.82 -8.97
C SER A 69 13.58 -29.61 -9.27
N THR A 70 13.70 -30.66 -10.09
CA THR A 70 12.63 -31.64 -10.34
C THR A 70 13.06 -33.05 -9.94
N CYS A 71 14.24 -33.16 -9.33
CA CYS A 71 14.93 -34.41 -9.02
C CYS A 71 14.10 -35.33 -8.10
N ASP A 72 13.36 -34.75 -7.15
CA ASP A 72 12.60 -35.49 -6.15
C ASP A 72 11.14 -35.72 -6.56
N GLY A 73 10.76 -35.37 -7.80
CA GLY A 73 9.38 -35.47 -8.29
C GLY A 73 8.43 -34.40 -7.74
N THR A 74 8.95 -33.52 -6.88
CA THR A 74 8.23 -32.40 -6.25
C THR A 74 9.11 -31.15 -6.19
N THR A 75 8.50 -29.97 -6.21
CA THR A 75 9.15 -28.68 -5.91
C THR A 75 8.13 -27.73 -5.28
N THR A 76 8.56 -26.83 -4.41
CA THR A 76 7.73 -25.76 -3.87
C THR A 76 8.15 -24.42 -4.45
N ILE A 77 7.23 -23.76 -5.14
CA ILE A 77 7.43 -22.39 -5.61
C ILE A 77 6.96 -21.45 -4.52
N LYS A 78 7.81 -20.51 -4.14
CA LYS A 78 7.53 -19.47 -3.16
C LYS A 78 7.73 -18.10 -3.79
N VAL A 79 6.79 -17.20 -3.55
CA VAL A 79 6.91 -15.79 -3.89
C VAL A 79 6.75 -14.94 -2.63
N ILE A 80 7.50 -13.86 -2.58
CA ILE A 80 7.46 -12.91 -1.47
C ILE A 80 7.14 -11.53 -2.04
N TYR A 81 5.99 -10.99 -1.65
CA TYR A 81 5.55 -9.65 -1.98
C TYR A 81 5.61 -8.77 -0.73
N GLU A 82 6.40 -7.70 -0.82
CA GLU A 82 6.52 -6.68 0.22
C GLU A 82 6.12 -5.34 -0.40
N ASN A 83 5.11 -4.68 0.17
CA ASN A 83 4.67 -3.37 -0.30
C ASN A 83 5.75 -2.31 0.00
N ALA A 84 6.32 -1.74 -1.07
CA ALA A 84 7.49 -0.86 -1.02
C ALA A 84 7.27 0.43 -0.21
N ASP A 85 6.04 0.95 -0.24
CA ASP A 85 5.65 2.24 0.37
C ASP A 85 5.09 2.08 1.78
N ALA A 86 4.52 0.91 2.09
CA ALA A 86 3.79 0.71 3.33
C ALA A 86 4.65 0.13 4.44
N ARG A 87 5.60 -0.78 4.15
CA ARG A 87 6.38 -1.53 5.17
C ARG A 87 5.53 -2.11 6.32
N VAL A 88 4.20 -2.24 6.18
CA VAL A 88 3.30 -2.69 7.26
C VAL A 88 3.02 -4.17 7.15
N LYS A 89 2.98 -4.76 5.94
CA LYS A 89 2.65 -6.18 5.71
C LYS A 89 3.44 -6.79 4.54
N SER A 90 3.82 -8.07 4.70
CA SER A 90 4.49 -8.91 3.70
C SER A 90 3.61 -10.12 3.44
N GLU A 91 3.46 -10.45 2.16
CA GLU A 91 2.76 -11.64 1.71
C GLU A 91 3.76 -12.68 1.22
N GLU A 92 3.66 -13.86 1.80
CA GLU A 92 4.30 -15.08 1.32
C GLU A 92 3.25 -15.97 0.66
N ALA A 93 3.40 -16.23 -0.63
CA ALA A 93 2.56 -17.18 -1.33
C ALA A 93 3.37 -18.38 -1.82
N THR A 94 2.90 -19.58 -1.53
CA THR A 94 3.56 -20.84 -1.87
C THR A 94 2.64 -21.73 -2.68
N LEU A 95 3.20 -22.46 -3.65
CA LEU A 95 2.51 -23.52 -4.39
C LEU A 95 3.40 -24.75 -4.44
N GLU A 96 2.88 -25.85 -3.92
CA GLU A 96 3.47 -27.16 -4.11
C GLU A 96 3.22 -27.64 -5.55
N VAL A 97 4.25 -28.18 -6.19
CA VAL A 97 4.17 -28.83 -7.49
C VAL A 97 4.64 -30.27 -7.32
N THR A 98 3.83 -31.22 -7.74
CA THR A 98 4.07 -32.65 -7.58
C THR A 98 3.94 -33.38 -8.92
N GLY A 99 4.24 -34.69 -8.94
CA GLY A 99 4.09 -35.50 -10.16
C GLY A 99 5.02 -35.08 -11.31
N LEU A 100 6.15 -34.47 -10.96
CA LEU A 100 7.17 -34.04 -11.92
C LEU A 100 7.88 -35.27 -12.47
N THR A 101 7.85 -35.42 -13.79
CA THR A 101 8.54 -36.51 -14.49
C THR A 101 9.85 -36.03 -15.11
N LEU A 102 10.78 -36.95 -15.35
CA LEU A 102 12.01 -36.69 -16.10
C LEU A 102 12.04 -37.61 -17.34
N PRO A 103 12.11 -37.07 -18.56
CA PRO A 103 12.09 -35.65 -18.92
C PRO A 103 10.77 -34.96 -18.54
N LEU A 104 10.82 -33.64 -18.32
CA LEU A 104 9.67 -32.86 -17.86
C LEU A 104 8.53 -32.89 -18.90
N THR A 105 7.57 -33.77 -18.66
CA THR A 105 6.41 -33.99 -19.54
C THR A 105 5.08 -33.85 -18.80
N SER A 106 5.12 -33.91 -17.47
CA SER A 106 3.96 -33.72 -16.60
C SER A 106 4.36 -33.02 -15.31
N ALA A 107 3.41 -32.27 -14.75
CA ALA A 107 3.46 -31.65 -13.44
C ALA A 107 2.01 -31.47 -12.97
N THR A 108 1.77 -31.53 -11.65
CA THR A 108 0.46 -31.32 -11.04
C THR A 108 0.59 -30.27 -9.95
N GLY A 109 -0.25 -29.25 -9.97
CA GLY A 109 -0.36 -28.31 -8.84
C GLY A 109 -0.94 -29.04 -7.62
N GLY A 110 -0.31 -28.83 -6.47
CA GLY A 110 -0.75 -29.34 -5.17
C GLY A 110 -1.38 -28.22 -4.34
N GLN A 111 -1.03 -28.20 -3.05
CA GLN A 111 -1.55 -27.19 -2.14
C GLN A 111 -0.93 -25.82 -2.43
N ALA A 112 -1.80 -24.80 -2.53
CA ALA A 112 -1.43 -23.40 -2.56
C ALA A 112 -1.72 -22.76 -1.20
N ARG A 113 -0.91 -21.78 -0.81
CA ARG A 113 -1.08 -21.03 0.44
C ARG A 113 -0.69 -19.58 0.22
N ASN A 114 -1.48 -18.66 0.76
CA ASN A 114 -1.12 -17.25 0.91
C ASN A 114 -1.10 -16.93 2.40
N PHE A 115 -0.01 -16.33 2.87
CA PHE A 115 0.15 -15.90 4.24
C PHE A 115 0.60 -14.46 4.28
N ILE A 116 -0.15 -13.61 4.97
CA ILE A 116 0.20 -12.19 5.14
C ILE A 116 0.46 -11.94 6.61
N ALA A 117 1.72 -11.69 6.92
CA ALA A 117 2.14 -11.20 8.22
C ALA A 117 2.32 -9.69 8.19
N LYS A 118 2.24 -9.06 9.36
CA LYS A 118 2.81 -7.71 9.49
C LYS A 118 4.32 -7.78 9.33
N VAL A 119 4.88 -6.86 8.56
CA VAL A 119 6.33 -6.65 8.57
C VAL A 119 6.66 -6.04 9.92
N GLN A 120 7.66 -6.63 10.57
CA GLN A 120 8.20 -6.17 11.83
C GLN A 120 8.46 -4.66 11.78
N ASP A 121 8.33 -4.00 12.94
CA ASP A 121 8.82 -2.63 13.12
C ASP A 121 10.22 -2.51 12.49
N VAL A 122 10.52 -1.34 11.93
CA VAL A 122 11.73 -1.03 11.13
C VAL A 122 13.05 -1.37 11.86
N PHE A 123 12.97 -1.78 13.14
CA PHE A 123 14.05 -2.20 14.01
C PHE A 123 14.30 -3.73 14.14
N GLY A 124 13.50 -4.59 13.50
CA GLY A 124 13.83 -6.02 13.32
C GLY A 124 14.10 -6.84 14.59
N SER A 125 13.42 -6.54 15.71
CA SER A 125 13.72 -7.18 17.02
C SER A 125 12.63 -8.10 17.57
N GLY A 126 11.62 -8.49 16.79
CA GLY A 126 10.57 -9.38 17.28
C GLY A 126 9.97 -10.28 16.21
N ASP A 127 10.25 -11.58 16.29
CA ASP A 127 9.58 -12.64 15.51
C ASP A 127 8.12 -12.90 15.96
N GLY A 128 7.45 -11.87 16.49
CA GLY A 128 6.06 -11.95 16.90
C GLY A 128 5.37 -10.64 16.58
N GLY A 129 4.32 -10.69 15.76
CA GLY A 129 3.39 -9.58 15.59
C GLY A 129 2.90 -9.06 16.94
N PHE A 130 2.33 -7.86 16.98
CA PHE A 130 1.86 -7.31 18.26
C PHE A 130 0.80 -8.24 18.87
N PRO A 131 0.78 -8.45 20.20
CA PRO A 131 -0.24 -9.28 20.83
C PRO A 131 -1.66 -8.82 20.47
N GLY A 132 -2.39 -9.65 19.72
CA GLY A 132 -3.73 -9.37 19.18
C GLY A 132 -3.80 -9.17 17.66
N ASP A 133 -2.66 -9.03 16.98
CA ASP A 133 -2.60 -8.95 15.52
C ASP A 133 -3.03 -10.29 14.90
N LYS A 134 -3.88 -10.21 13.88
CA LYS A 134 -4.27 -11.37 13.08
C LYS A 134 -3.48 -11.37 11.78
N ASP A 135 -2.68 -12.40 11.60
CA ASP A 135 -2.15 -12.75 10.28
C ASP A 135 -3.31 -13.27 9.41
N PHE A 136 -3.18 -13.08 8.10
CA PHE A 136 -4.06 -13.73 7.13
C PHE A 136 -3.40 -15.02 6.68
N GLU A 137 -4.17 -16.09 6.65
CA GLU A 137 -3.75 -17.36 6.09
C GLU A 137 -4.89 -17.94 5.28
N ASP A 138 -4.59 -18.31 4.03
CA ASP A 138 -5.53 -18.92 3.11
C ASP A 138 -4.84 -20.08 2.41
N THR A 139 -5.50 -21.24 2.38
CA THR A 139 -4.94 -22.49 1.83
C THR A 139 -5.99 -23.15 0.94
N TYR A 140 -5.59 -23.50 -0.28
CA TYR A 140 -6.51 -23.95 -1.34
C TYR A 140 -5.80 -24.89 -2.33
N ASP A 141 -6.57 -25.48 -3.24
CA ASP A 141 -6.04 -26.33 -4.32
C ASP A 141 -5.50 -25.48 -5.49
N GLY A 142 -4.22 -25.66 -5.81
CA GLY A 142 -3.53 -24.95 -6.88
C GLY A 142 -3.42 -25.74 -8.19
N ALA A 143 -4.18 -26.81 -8.40
CA ALA A 143 -4.09 -27.67 -9.58
C ALA A 143 -4.13 -26.91 -10.92
N ALA A 144 -4.96 -25.86 -11.03
CA ALA A 144 -5.11 -25.06 -12.25
C ALA A 144 -3.94 -24.10 -12.52
N GLN A 145 -3.01 -23.95 -11.59
CA GLN A 145 -1.91 -22.98 -11.64
C GLN A 145 -0.65 -23.54 -12.29
N VAL A 146 -0.63 -24.82 -12.66
CA VAL A 146 0.57 -25.51 -13.17
C VAL A 146 0.31 -26.11 -14.55
N SER A 147 1.26 -25.93 -15.47
CA SER A 147 1.29 -26.63 -16.75
C SER A 147 2.71 -26.91 -17.20
N VAL A 148 2.87 -27.83 -18.15
CA VAL A 148 4.17 -28.12 -18.80
C VAL A 148 4.03 -27.84 -20.29
N VAL A 149 4.89 -26.96 -20.83
CA VAL A 149 4.90 -26.59 -22.24
C VAL A 149 6.30 -26.78 -22.79
N ALA A 150 6.45 -27.66 -23.78
CA ALA A 150 7.72 -27.93 -24.46
C ALA A 150 8.91 -28.18 -23.49
N GLY A 151 8.68 -28.94 -22.41
CA GLY A 151 9.72 -29.25 -21.42
C GLY A 151 10.01 -28.14 -20.41
N THR A 152 9.20 -27.08 -20.39
CA THR A 152 9.27 -25.97 -19.42
C THR A 152 8.12 -26.06 -18.44
N LEU A 153 8.40 -25.92 -17.14
CA LEU A 153 7.38 -25.78 -16.11
C LEU A 153 6.81 -24.37 -16.12
N HIS A 154 5.49 -24.23 -16.23
CA HIS A 154 4.79 -22.95 -16.11
C HIS A 154 3.94 -22.95 -14.85
N VAL A 155 4.18 -21.97 -13.97
CA VAL A 155 3.49 -21.81 -12.70
C VAL A 155 2.88 -20.42 -12.62
N THR A 156 1.60 -20.32 -12.24
CA THR A 156 0.92 -19.05 -11.99
C THR A 156 0.63 -18.89 -10.49
N ILE A 157 1.30 -17.96 -9.82
CA ILE A 157 1.02 -17.65 -8.41
C ILE A 157 0.05 -16.46 -8.35
N LYS A 158 -1.04 -16.63 -7.60
CA LYS A 158 -2.02 -15.57 -7.34
C LYS A 158 -1.78 -14.99 -5.95
N LEU A 159 -1.36 -13.72 -5.88
CA LEU A 159 -1.26 -12.98 -4.63
C LEU A 159 -2.66 -12.62 -4.13
N ALA A 160 -2.92 -12.84 -2.85
CA ALA A 160 -4.14 -12.43 -2.17
C ALA A 160 -4.26 -10.89 -2.09
N THR A 161 -3.12 -10.20 -2.03
CA THR A 161 -3.07 -8.73 -1.95
C THR A 161 -3.17 -8.09 -3.32
N ILE A 162 -4.03 -7.07 -3.43
CA ILE A 162 -3.95 -6.03 -4.45
C ILE A 162 -3.77 -4.67 -3.75
N SER A 163 -2.85 -3.84 -4.24
CA SER A 163 -2.60 -2.50 -3.69
C SER A 163 -2.23 -1.52 -4.78
N LEU A 164 -3.04 -0.47 -4.94
CA LEU A 164 -2.80 0.65 -5.83
C LEU A 164 -1.87 1.68 -5.17
N VAL A 165 -1.03 2.33 -5.97
CA VAL A 165 -0.20 3.47 -5.52
C VAL A 165 -1.06 4.74 -5.56
N VAL A 166 -1.77 4.99 -4.47
CA VAL A 166 -2.52 6.24 -4.28
C VAL A 166 -1.65 7.25 -3.52
N PRO A 167 -1.39 8.45 -4.09
CA PRO A 167 -0.68 9.53 -3.43
C PRO A 167 -1.31 9.86 -2.08
N TYR A 168 -0.49 9.99 -1.05
CA TYR A 168 -0.98 10.21 0.30
C TYR A 168 -1.05 11.68 0.67
N ARG A 169 -2.11 12.03 1.41
CA ARG A 169 -2.28 13.36 1.97
C ARG A 169 -2.76 13.28 3.41
N ASN A 170 -2.00 13.83 4.34
CA ASN A 170 -2.44 13.97 5.73
C ASN A 170 -3.26 15.26 5.90
N GLN A 171 -4.43 15.12 6.51
CA GLN A 171 -5.37 16.21 6.69
C GLN A 171 -4.91 17.26 7.70
N ASN A 172 -3.90 16.94 8.52
CA ASN A 172 -3.33 17.82 9.54
C ASN A 172 -2.14 18.63 9.03
N ASP A 173 -1.60 18.35 7.85
CA ASP A 173 -0.37 18.96 7.32
C ASP A 173 -0.50 20.46 7.05
N SER A 174 -1.72 20.96 6.79
CA SER A 174 -1.97 22.38 6.54
C SER A 174 -3.35 22.83 7.04
N ALA A 175 -3.48 24.13 7.33
CA ALA A 175 -4.78 24.78 7.40
C ALA A 175 -5.14 25.33 6.03
N GLU A 176 -6.37 25.11 5.60
CA GLU A 176 -6.99 25.83 4.50
C GLU A 176 -7.97 26.86 5.05
N THR A 177 -8.05 28.01 4.40
CA THR A 177 -8.94 29.11 4.81
C THR A 177 -9.95 29.38 3.71
N ILE A 178 -11.24 29.27 4.02
CA ILE A 178 -12.32 29.70 3.13
C ILE A 178 -13.08 30.84 3.83
N SER A 179 -13.18 31.99 3.17
CA SER A 179 -13.83 33.20 3.69
C SER A 179 -13.40 33.56 5.13
N ASN A 180 -12.09 33.57 5.38
CA ASN A 180 -11.47 33.84 6.68
C ASN A 180 -11.75 32.80 7.80
N VAL A 181 -12.37 31.66 7.47
CA VAL A 181 -12.52 30.55 8.42
C VAL A 181 -11.47 29.48 8.11
N ALA A 182 -10.43 29.43 8.96
CA ALA A 182 -9.42 28.38 8.91
C ALA A 182 -10.02 27.03 9.33
N GLN A 183 -9.69 25.97 8.61
CA GLN A 183 -10.10 24.60 8.91
C GLN A 183 -8.86 23.73 9.11
N ARG A 184 -8.90 22.84 10.12
CA ARG A 184 -7.87 21.81 10.37
C ARG A 184 -8.50 20.54 10.94
N GLY A 185 -7.81 19.42 10.76
CA GLY A 185 -8.12 18.17 11.44
C GLY A 185 -9.42 17.51 11.00
N ALA A 186 -10.19 16.96 11.95
CA ALA A 186 -11.28 16.00 11.76
C ALA A 186 -12.44 16.41 10.82
N ILE A 187 -12.44 17.65 10.31
CA ILE A 187 -13.47 18.18 9.40
C ILE A 187 -13.03 18.05 7.93
N LEU A 188 -11.78 17.64 7.67
CA LEU A 188 -11.16 17.67 6.35
C LEU A 188 -10.93 16.29 5.73
N CYS A 189 -11.33 15.20 6.39
CA CYS A 189 -11.15 13.84 5.87
C CYS A 189 -11.75 13.64 4.48
N MET A 190 -12.96 14.13 4.25
CA MET A 190 -13.66 13.99 2.97
C MET A 190 -12.92 14.68 1.80
N PRO A 191 -12.60 15.99 1.85
CA PRO A 191 -11.87 16.63 0.76
C PRO A 191 -10.40 16.21 0.69
N THR A 192 -9.77 15.76 1.78
CA THR A 192 -8.42 15.16 1.73
C THR A 192 -8.43 13.82 0.98
N SER A 193 -9.39 12.93 1.24
CA SER A 193 -9.54 11.69 0.47
C SER A 193 -9.91 11.95 -0.98
N GLY A 194 -10.71 12.99 -1.25
CA GLY A 194 -10.97 13.46 -2.60
C GLY A 194 -9.71 13.97 -3.33
N GLU A 195 -8.81 14.68 -2.64
CA GLU A 195 -7.52 15.11 -3.20
C GLU A 195 -6.64 13.90 -3.56
N MET A 196 -6.55 12.89 -2.69
CA MET A 196 -5.82 11.65 -2.99
C MET A 196 -6.38 10.92 -4.22
N GLN A 197 -7.71 10.82 -4.35
CA GLN A 197 -8.37 10.25 -5.53
C GLN A 197 -8.09 11.10 -6.79
N GLY A 198 -8.10 12.42 -6.63
CA GLY A 198 -7.79 13.38 -7.68
C GLY A 198 -6.38 13.22 -8.23
N GLN A 199 -5.39 13.18 -7.34
CA GLN A 199 -3.98 13.01 -7.66
C GLN A 199 -3.70 11.65 -8.29
N TYR A 200 -4.37 10.59 -7.84
CA TYR A 200 -4.26 9.26 -8.45
C TYR A 200 -4.62 9.26 -9.95
N TRP A 201 -5.66 10.01 -10.32
CA TRP A 201 -6.09 10.16 -11.72
C TRP A 201 -5.42 11.31 -12.47
N GLY A 202 -4.46 11.99 -11.84
CA GLY A 202 -3.78 13.16 -12.41
C GLY A 202 -4.72 14.34 -12.68
N ILE A 203 -5.83 14.46 -11.94
CA ILE A 203 -6.80 15.55 -12.12
C ILE A 203 -6.14 16.87 -11.72
N GLU A 204 -6.19 17.83 -12.64
CA GLU A 204 -5.57 19.15 -12.50
C GLU A 204 -6.64 20.24 -12.30
N LYS A 205 -6.29 21.26 -11.54
CA LYS A 205 -6.99 22.53 -11.55
C LYS A 205 -6.70 23.25 -12.85
N VAL A 206 -7.73 23.40 -13.68
CA VAL A 206 -7.67 24.18 -14.92
C VAL A 206 -8.21 25.59 -14.67
N THR A 207 -7.36 26.60 -14.86
CA THR A 207 -7.81 28.01 -14.91
C THR A 207 -7.96 28.41 -16.37
N ALA A 208 -9.19 28.63 -16.80
CA ALA A 208 -9.50 28.97 -18.19
C ALA A 208 -8.72 30.20 -18.67
N ALA A 209 -8.31 30.17 -19.93
CA ALA A 209 -7.68 31.32 -20.57
C ALA A 209 -8.64 32.53 -20.57
N THR A 210 -8.09 33.71 -20.30
CA THR A 210 -8.77 34.99 -20.55
C THR A 210 -8.14 35.69 -21.75
N THR A 211 -8.70 36.83 -22.16
CA THR A 211 -8.11 37.65 -23.23
C THR A 211 -6.68 38.09 -22.94
N THR A 212 -6.25 38.07 -21.68
CA THR A 212 -4.94 38.56 -21.23
C THR A 212 -4.10 37.54 -20.47
N THR A 213 -4.62 36.34 -20.19
CA THR A 213 -3.91 35.29 -19.46
C THR A 213 -4.09 33.94 -20.15
N PRO A 214 -3.01 33.19 -20.41
CA PRO A 214 -3.13 31.83 -20.94
C PRO A 214 -3.81 30.91 -19.92
N GLU A 215 -4.29 29.77 -20.39
CA GLU A 215 -4.73 28.68 -19.52
C GLU A 215 -3.58 28.25 -18.62
N THR A 216 -3.87 27.98 -17.35
CA THR A 216 -2.91 27.39 -16.42
C THR A 216 -3.46 26.11 -15.83
N ARG A 217 -2.54 25.16 -15.62
CA ARG A 217 -2.79 23.84 -15.02
C ARG A 217 -1.89 23.68 -13.81
N ALA A 218 -2.46 23.13 -12.74
CA ALA A 218 -1.75 22.82 -11.51
C ALA A 218 -2.43 21.64 -10.84
N ASP A 219 -1.72 20.93 -9.97
CA ASP A 219 -2.32 19.86 -9.18
C ASP A 219 -3.53 20.39 -8.38
N ILE A 220 -4.62 19.61 -8.33
CA ILE A 220 -5.71 19.97 -7.44
C ILE A 220 -5.25 19.87 -5.99
N THR A 221 -5.79 20.77 -5.17
CA THR A 221 -5.61 20.73 -3.73
C THR A 221 -6.94 20.46 -3.04
N ARG A 222 -6.90 20.02 -1.78
CA ARG A 222 -8.07 19.98 -0.90
C ARG A 222 -8.85 21.30 -0.90
N TYR A 223 -8.16 22.45 -0.98
CA TYR A 223 -8.83 23.75 -1.03
C TYR A 223 -9.74 23.88 -2.27
N ASP A 224 -9.29 23.41 -3.43
CA ASP A 224 -10.08 23.50 -4.67
C ASP A 224 -11.36 22.66 -4.56
N ILE A 225 -11.26 21.45 -4.01
CA ILE A 225 -12.43 20.59 -3.74
C ILE A 225 -13.38 21.25 -2.74
N MET A 226 -12.85 21.80 -1.64
CA MET A 226 -13.67 22.48 -0.64
C MET A 226 -14.35 23.72 -1.20
N MET A 227 -13.67 24.49 -2.05
CA MET A 227 -14.20 25.70 -2.68
C MET A 227 -15.30 25.36 -3.69
N GLU A 228 -15.09 24.35 -4.52
CA GLU A 228 -16.11 23.85 -5.45
C GLU A 228 -17.35 23.34 -4.71
N ALA A 229 -17.17 22.59 -3.62
CA ALA A 229 -18.28 22.14 -2.78
C ALA A 229 -19.00 23.32 -2.08
N TYR A 230 -18.25 24.34 -1.65
CA TYR A 230 -18.79 25.54 -1.03
C TYR A 230 -19.67 26.35 -1.99
N ASN A 231 -19.18 26.57 -3.21
CA ASN A 231 -19.88 27.35 -4.23
C ASN A 231 -21.22 26.73 -4.66
N ARG A 232 -21.41 25.42 -4.46
CA ARG A 232 -22.61 24.67 -4.90
C ARG A 232 -23.80 24.77 -3.95
N ASN A 233 -23.60 24.98 -2.66
CA ASN A 233 -24.71 24.83 -1.70
C ASN A 233 -24.65 25.83 -0.53
N THR A 234 -24.98 27.08 -0.82
CA THR A 234 -24.97 28.17 0.17
C THR A 234 -26.19 28.18 1.10
N ASN A 235 -27.26 27.43 0.79
CA ASN A 235 -28.58 27.61 1.43
C ASN A 235 -28.88 26.62 2.59
N GLY A 236 -28.00 25.65 2.88
CA GLY A 236 -28.18 24.68 3.98
C GLY A 236 -27.01 24.56 4.95
N PHE A 237 -25.86 25.14 4.62
CA PHE A 237 -24.61 24.94 5.37
C PHE A 237 -24.01 26.28 5.80
N ARG A 238 -23.38 26.31 6.98
CA ARG A 238 -22.66 27.49 7.47
C ARG A 238 -21.17 27.18 7.59
N LEU A 239 -20.31 28.03 7.03
CA LEU A 239 -18.84 27.86 7.06
C LEU A 239 -18.23 27.75 8.48
N GLY A 240 -18.97 28.10 9.54
CA GLY A 240 -18.58 27.99 10.96
C GLY A 240 -19.28 26.87 11.77
N VAL A 241 -20.29 26.20 11.21
CA VAL A 241 -21.03 25.10 11.86
C VAL A 241 -20.82 23.76 11.15
N PHE A 242 -20.80 22.66 11.91
CA PHE A 242 -20.85 21.29 11.39
C PHE A 242 -22.31 20.84 11.17
N PRO A 243 -22.65 20.11 10.09
CA PRO A 243 -21.78 19.70 8.99
C PRO A 243 -21.40 20.87 8.05
N ARG A 244 -20.29 20.71 7.33
CA ARG A 244 -19.77 21.63 6.30
C ARG A 244 -20.31 21.30 4.91
N HIS A 245 -20.13 22.22 3.98
CA HIS A 245 -20.51 22.06 2.57
C HIS A 245 -19.89 20.81 1.92
N TRP A 246 -18.61 20.55 2.21
CA TRP A 246 -17.86 19.39 1.72
C TRP A 246 -18.04 18.12 2.59
N GLN A 247 -19.02 18.09 3.50
CA GLN A 247 -19.39 16.88 4.26
C GLN A 247 -20.70 16.28 3.77
N ASN A 248 -21.17 16.73 2.61
CA ASN A 248 -22.29 16.18 1.87
C ASN A 248 -21.74 15.44 0.63
N TRP A 249 -22.09 14.16 0.49
CA TRP A 249 -21.57 13.31 -0.59
C TRP A 249 -21.99 13.76 -1.99
N ASP A 250 -23.17 14.35 -2.15
CA ASP A 250 -23.61 14.89 -3.45
C ASP A 250 -22.77 16.11 -3.83
N ASN A 251 -22.51 17.01 -2.87
CA ASN A 251 -21.64 18.16 -3.09
C ASN A 251 -20.20 17.73 -3.40
N LEU A 252 -19.66 16.72 -2.70
CA LEU A 252 -18.33 16.20 -2.98
C LEU A 252 -18.26 15.62 -4.40
N ARG A 253 -19.15 14.69 -4.75
CA ARG A 253 -19.17 14.07 -6.07
C ARG A 253 -19.35 15.11 -7.17
N ALA A 254 -20.21 16.09 -6.96
CA ALA A 254 -20.41 17.18 -7.92
C ALA A 254 -19.17 18.08 -8.06
N ALA A 255 -18.48 18.38 -6.96
CA ALA A 255 -17.23 19.13 -6.97
C ALA A 255 -16.12 18.38 -7.72
N VAL A 256 -15.92 17.10 -7.38
CA VAL A 256 -14.94 16.22 -8.06
C VAL A 256 -15.29 16.11 -9.55
N ARG A 257 -16.57 15.92 -9.90
CA ARG A 257 -17.02 15.88 -11.30
C ARG A 257 -16.64 17.14 -12.06
N THR A 258 -16.84 18.32 -11.50
CA THR A 258 -16.48 19.56 -12.22
C THR A 258 -14.97 19.74 -12.36
N LEU A 259 -14.18 19.34 -11.37
CA LEU A 259 -12.71 19.36 -11.50
C LEU A 259 -12.24 18.36 -12.56
N VAL A 260 -12.83 17.16 -12.59
CA VAL A 260 -12.61 16.12 -13.59
C VAL A 260 -12.97 16.63 -14.99
N ASP A 261 -14.19 17.12 -15.19
CA ASP A 261 -14.68 17.58 -16.50
C ASP A 261 -13.83 18.75 -17.05
N ALA A 262 -13.29 19.60 -16.16
CA ALA A 262 -12.40 20.69 -16.56
C ALA A 262 -11.01 20.18 -16.96
N SER A 263 -10.46 19.21 -16.21
CA SER A 263 -9.12 18.66 -16.42
C SER A 263 -9.05 17.70 -17.60
N HIS A 264 -10.02 16.78 -17.67
CA HIS A 264 -10.12 15.69 -18.63
C HIS A 264 -11.58 15.55 -19.12
N PRO A 265 -12.01 16.39 -20.07
CA PRO A 265 -13.39 16.40 -20.53
C PRO A 265 -13.77 15.08 -21.22
N ASN A 266 -14.85 14.44 -20.75
CA ASN A 266 -15.40 13.19 -21.29
C ASN A 266 -14.45 11.97 -21.24
N THR A 267 -13.63 11.87 -20.20
CA THR A 267 -12.76 10.70 -20.00
C THR A 267 -13.06 9.93 -18.72
N TYR A 268 -13.78 10.53 -17.77
CA TYR A 268 -14.10 9.92 -16.49
C TYR A 268 -15.54 10.23 -16.09
N SER A 269 -16.16 9.25 -15.46
CA SER A 269 -17.41 9.41 -14.73
C SER A 269 -17.14 9.55 -13.23
N VAL A 270 -18.01 10.30 -12.53
CA VAL A 270 -17.93 10.46 -11.07
C VAL A 270 -19.23 10.03 -10.43
N GLY A 271 -19.20 9.00 -9.58
CA GLY A 271 -20.38 8.30 -9.11
C GLY A 271 -20.33 7.88 -7.64
N SER A 272 -21.38 7.16 -7.23
CA SER A 272 -21.37 6.32 -6.03
C SER A 272 -20.58 5.04 -6.31
N GLY A 273 -20.12 4.38 -5.24
CA GLY A 273 -19.54 3.04 -5.36
C GLY A 273 -20.54 1.93 -5.65
N PRO A 274 -20.11 0.66 -5.44
CA PRO A 274 -20.94 -0.52 -5.63
C PRO A 274 -22.21 -0.49 -4.80
N ALA A 275 -23.20 -1.31 -5.18
CA ALA A 275 -24.45 -1.42 -4.42
C ALA A 275 -24.18 -1.87 -2.98
N GLY A 276 -24.79 -1.17 -2.03
CA GLY A 276 -24.64 -1.42 -0.61
C GLY A 276 -25.60 -0.55 0.20
N GLY A 277 -25.97 -1.02 1.38
CA GLY A 277 -26.80 -0.32 2.35
C GLY A 277 -26.04 0.75 3.13
N ASN A 278 -26.64 1.21 4.22
CA ASN A 278 -26.03 2.27 5.06
C ASN A 278 -24.92 1.76 5.98
N VAL A 279 -24.88 0.45 6.25
CA VAL A 279 -23.94 -0.19 7.16
C VAL A 279 -23.57 -1.54 6.56
N GLU A 280 -22.29 -1.71 6.25
CA GLU A 280 -21.76 -2.91 5.58
C GLU A 280 -20.62 -3.52 6.40
N THR A 281 -20.47 -4.84 6.31
CA THR A 281 -19.43 -5.61 6.98
C THR A 281 -18.29 -5.94 6.03
N ILE A 282 -17.20 -6.49 6.55
CA ILE A 282 -16.18 -7.16 5.75
C ILE A 282 -16.04 -8.57 6.34
N PRO A 283 -16.18 -9.65 5.57
CA PRO A 283 -16.58 -9.64 4.17
C PRO A 283 -18.02 -9.16 3.95
N SER A 284 -18.33 -8.74 2.73
CA SER A 284 -19.68 -8.44 2.22
C SER A 284 -19.64 -8.21 0.71
N ALA A 285 -20.79 -8.35 0.04
CA ALA A 285 -20.92 -8.01 -1.38
C ALA A 285 -20.52 -6.54 -1.69
N TYR A 286 -20.66 -5.62 -0.75
CA TYR A 286 -20.17 -4.26 -0.93
C TYR A 286 -18.64 -4.20 -0.89
N ALA A 287 -17.99 -4.92 0.03
CA ALA A 287 -16.53 -5.02 0.08
C ALA A 287 -15.98 -5.72 -1.19
N ASP A 288 -16.65 -6.76 -1.67
CA ASP A 288 -16.30 -7.47 -2.91
C ASP A 288 -16.42 -6.56 -4.12
N GLY A 289 -17.48 -5.76 -4.22
CA GLY A 289 -17.59 -4.74 -5.28
C GLY A 289 -16.48 -3.68 -5.22
N LEU A 290 -15.98 -3.33 -4.03
CA LEU A 290 -14.82 -2.43 -3.91
C LEU A 290 -13.54 -3.11 -4.38
N THR A 291 -13.37 -4.41 -4.09
CA THR A 291 -12.28 -5.24 -4.60
C THR A 291 -12.32 -5.40 -6.11
N GLU A 292 -13.51 -5.56 -6.70
CA GLU A 292 -13.69 -5.59 -8.16
C GLU A 292 -13.24 -4.27 -8.81
N LEU A 293 -13.56 -3.12 -8.21
CA LEU A 293 -13.08 -1.81 -8.66
C LEU A 293 -11.55 -1.73 -8.57
N LEU A 294 -10.94 -2.23 -7.49
CA LEU A 294 -9.48 -2.29 -7.36
C LEU A 294 -8.84 -3.15 -8.46
N GLY A 295 -9.46 -4.28 -8.81
CA GLY A 295 -9.04 -5.14 -9.93
C GLY A 295 -9.10 -4.44 -11.30
N LYS A 296 -9.84 -3.34 -11.40
CA LYS A 296 -9.90 -2.44 -12.58
C LYS A 296 -9.00 -1.21 -12.45
N GLY A 297 -8.19 -1.11 -11.39
CA GLY A 297 -7.34 0.05 -11.12
C GLY A 297 -8.12 1.26 -10.59
N VAL A 298 -9.24 1.06 -9.90
CA VAL A 298 -10.10 2.16 -9.43
C VAL A 298 -10.14 2.22 -7.90
N PRO A 299 -9.51 3.22 -7.25
CA PRO A 299 -9.63 3.44 -5.81
C PRO A 299 -10.94 4.15 -5.46
N THR A 300 -11.48 3.86 -4.28
CA THR A 300 -12.80 4.37 -3.85
C THR A 300 -12.72 5.17 -2.58
N VAL A 301 -13.19 6.42 -2.60
CA VAL A 301 -13.37 7.22 -1.37
C VAL A 301 -14.66 6.76 -0.69
N THR A 302 -14.59 6.35 0.57
CA THR A 302 -15.74 5.80 1.32
C THR A 302 -15.79 6.31 2.75
N SER A 303 -16.99 6.39 3.32
CA SER A 303 -17.15 6.62 4.75
C SER A 303 -17.09 5.32 5.55
N THR A 304 -16.60 5.41 6.77
CA THR A 304 -16.52 4.31 7.72
C THR A 304 -17.06 4.72 9.09
N TYR A 305 -17.32 3.71 9.93
CA TYR A 305 -17.62 3.86 11.36
C TYR A 305 -16.39 3.69 12.25
N ALA A 306 -15.19 3.86 11.69
CA ALA A 306 -13.93 3.83 12.45
C ALA A 306 -13.93 4.89 13.57
N THR A 307 -14.59 6.04 13.35
CA THR A 307 -14.90 7.05 14.38
C THR A 307 -16.39 7.45 14.34
N ASP A 308 -16.77 8.65 14.80
CA ASP A 308 -18.13 9.22 14.68
C ASP A 308 -18.55 9.55 13.22
N GLY A 309 -18.03 8.80 12.26
CA GLY A 309 -18.06 9.08 10.83
C GLY A 309 -16.71 9.61 10.37
N HIS A 310 -15.99 8.77 9.64
CA HIS A 310 -14.72 9.12 9.02
C HIS A 310 -14.77 8.84 7.53
N VAL A 311 -13.92 9.50 6.74
CA VAL A 311 -13.82 9.29 5.29
C VAL A 311 -12.38 8.98 4.95
N MET A 312 -12.19 7.92 4.18
CA MET A 312 -10.90 7.37 3.78
C MET A 312 -10.98 6.97 2.31
N ILE A 313 -9.82 6.66 1.71
CA ILE A 313 -9.78 6.09 0.36
C ILE A 313 -9.33 4.64 0.43
N VAL A 314 -10.10 3.73 -0.14
CA VAL A 314 -9.75 2.32 -0.32
C VAL A 314 -8.76 2.24 -1.47
N THR A 315 -7.59 1.68 -1.20
CA THR A 315 -6.47 1.60 -2.14
C THR A 315 -6.06 0.17 -2.43
N GLY A 316 -6.59 -0.81 -1.69
CA GLY A 316 -6.23 -2.21 -1.85
C GLY A 316 -7.16 -3.14 -1.08
N ALA A 317 -6.93 -4.43 -1.23
CA ALA A 317 -7.67 -5.48 -0.56
C ALA A 317 -6.79 -6.73 -0.36
N VAL A 318 -7.19 -7.56 0.60
CA VAL A 318 -6.75 -8.95 0.74
C VAL A 318 -7.96 -9.84 0.43
N VAL A 319 -7.82 -10.67 -0.58
CA VAL A 319 -8.91 -11.48 -1.16
C VAL A 319 -8.62 -12.95 -0.89
N LYS A 320 -9.62 -13.73 -0.49
CA LYS A 320 -9.54 -15.21 -0.35
C LYS A 320 -9.68 -15.92 -1.69
N HIS A 321 -9.36 -17.22 -1.73
CA HIS A 321 -9.39 -18.02 -2.95
C HIS A 321 -10.80 -18.24 -3.52
N ASP A 322 -11.84 -17.96 -2.74
CA ASP A 322 -13.24 -17.92 -3.14
C ASP A 322 -13.70 -16.53 -3.61
N ASP A 323 -12.74 -15.64 -3.89
CA ASP A 323 -12.92 -14.27 -4.36
C ASP A 323 -13.61 -13.33 -3.34
N GLU A 324 -13.77 -13.75 -2.09
CA GLU A 324 -14.32 -12.93 -1.02
C GLU A 324 -13.24 -12.00 -0.42
N SER A 325 -13.60 -10.73 -0.24
CA SER A 325 -12.74 -9.72 0.37
C SER A 325 -12.64 -9.96 1.87
N GLU A 326 -11.48 -10.39 2.33
CA GLU A 326 -11.23 -10.60 3.75
C GLU A 326 -10.88 -9.28 4.42
N TRP A 327 -9.92 -8.52 3.85
CA TRP A 327 -9.51 -7.20 4.36
C TRP A 327 -9.59 -6.14 3.27
N LEU A 328 -9.89 -4.89 3.66
CA LEU A 328 -9.66 -3.71 2.82
C LEU A 328 -8.46 -2.92 3.34
N ILE A 329 -7.69 -2.36 2.41
CA ILE A 329 -6.53 -1.49 2.68
C ILE A 329 -6.96 -0.05 2.37
N LEU A 330 -6.89 0.83 3.35
CA LEU A 330 -7.34 2.21 3.23
C LEU A 330 -6.23 3.20 3.57
N ASN A 331 -6.14 4.30 2.83
CA ASN A 331 -5.40 5.47 3.29
C ASN A 331 -6.28 6.30 4.25
N ASP A 332 -5.87 6.38 5.52
CA ASP A 332 -6.50 7.23 6.51
C ASP A 332 -5.92 8.66 6.42
N PRO A 333 -6.69 9.70 6.03
CA PRO A 333 -6.19 11.07 5.99
C PRO A 333 -5.85 11.62 7.38
N ASN A 334 -6.32 11.02 8.48
CA ASN A 334 -5.87 11.33 9.84
C ASN A 334 -4.48 10.76 10.16
N GLY A 335 -3.96 9.84 9.34
CA GLY A 335 -2.65 9.25 9.50
C GLY A 335 -1.57 10.32 9.51
N THR A 336 -0.58 10.19 10.38
CA THR A 336 0.52 11.17 10.47
C THR A 336 1.74 10.77 9.66
N LEU A 337 1.59 9.75 8.83
CA LEU A 337 2.68 9.05 8.16
C LEU A 337 2.87 9.58 6.74
N SER A 338 3.22 10.85 6.61
CA SER A 338 3.68 11.47 5.36
C SER A 338 5.18 11.29 5.10
N SER A 339 5.89 10.47 5.90
CA SER A 339 7.24 10.02 5.58
C SER A 339 7.23 8.60 5.00
N THR A 340 8.13 8.30 4.09
CA THR A 340 8.44 6.96 3.53
C THR A 340 8.91 5.93 4.56
N ASP A 341 8.90 6.27 5.85
CA ASP A 341 9.56 5.54 6.94
C ASP A 341 8.70 5.46 8.20
N SER A 342 7.40 5.60 8.05
CA SER A 342 6.52 5.74 9.18
C SER A 342 6.09 4.39 9.75
N ILE A 343 6.90 3.88 10.67
CA ILE A 343 6.53 2.91 11.70
C ILE A 343 7.35 3.30 12.91
N TYR A 344 6.84 4.12 13.82
CA TYR A 344 7.41 4.22 15.16
C TYR A 344 6.27 4.41 16.16
N GLY A 345 6.36 3.70 17.27
CA GLY A 345 5.67 4.10 18.50
C GLY A 345 6.29 5.39 19.03
N ASP A 346 6.30 5.55 20.36
CA ASP A 346 7.20 6.50 20.99
C ASP A 346 8.61 6.38 20.40
N LEU A 347 9.28 7.53 20.23
CA LEU A 347 10.73 7.55 20.17
C LEU A 347 11.24 6.88 21.45
N ASP A 348 11.71 5.65 21.33
CA ASP A 348 12.33 4.85 22.40
C ASP A 348 13.78 4.56 22.00
N VAL A 349 14.64 5.57 22.17
CA VAL A 349 16.05 5.42 21.86
C VAL A 349 16.70 4.52 22.92
N GLN A 350 17.38 3.46 22.49
CA GLN A 350 18.08 2.56 23.41
C GLN A 350 19.41 3.15 23.86
N ASN A 351 20.00 4.03 23.04
CA ASN A 351 21.25 4.71 23.29
C ASN A 351 21.09 6.22 23.08
N PRO A 352 21.91 7.06 23.75
CA PRO A 352 21.90 8.48 23.48
C PRO A 352 22.19 8.80 22.00
N VAL A 353 21.58 9.86 21.49
CA VAL A 353 21.72 10.34 20.11
C VAL A 353 22.08 11.82 20.11
N GLY A 354 23.02 12.22 19.25
CA GLY A 354 23.48 13.59 19.11
C GLY A 354 24.88 13.80 19.69
N ALA A 355 25.10 14.98 20.28
CA ALA A 355 26.41 15.37 20.78
C ALA A 355 26.88 14.47 21.93
N ARG A 356 28.14 14.02 21.92
CA ARG A 356 28.71 13.22 23.01
C ARG A 356 28.68 13.97 24.35
N GLY A 357 29.02 15.26 24.32
CA GLY A 357 29.03 16.12 25.51
C GLY A 357 29.76 15.47 26.68
N THR A 358 29.09 15.32 27.83
CA THR A 358 29.58 14.67 29.06
C THR A 358 29.08 13.22 29.23
N SER A 359 28.47 12.62 28.20
CA SER A 359 27.92 11.27 28.30
C SER A 359 29.02 10.23 28.55
N THR A 360 28.76 9.31 29.48
CA THR A 360 29.61 8.15 29.76
C THR A 360 29.05 6.86 29.16
N ALA A 361 28.03 6.95 28.30
CA ALA A 361 27.43 5.78 27.68
C ALA A 361 28.48 5.05 26.81
N ALA A 362 28.48 3.71 26.92
CA ALA A 362 29.39 2.87 26.14
C ALA A 362 29.09 2.90 24.64
N VAL A 363 27.82 3.12 24.29
CA VAL A 363 27.31 3.25 22.93
C VAL A 363 26.52 4.56 22.85
N ILE A 364 26.76 5.32 21.78
CA ILE A 364 26.08 6.57 21.43
C ILE A 364 25.94 6.58 19.90
N ASN A 365 24.89 7.21 19.39
CA ASN A 365 24.64 7.35 17.96
C ASN A 365 24.54 6.00 17.25
N SER A 366 23.82 5.04 17.85
CA SER A 366 23.49 3.79 17.15
C SER A 366 22.70 4.13 15.89
N ALA A 367 22.97 3.46 14.76
CA ALA A 367 22.30 3.77 13.50
C ALA A 367 20.75 3.73 13.59
N PRO A 368 20.13 2.76 14.30
CA PRO A 368 18.70 2.76 14.55
C PRO A 368 18.20 4.00 15.33
N ASP A 369 18.87 4.35 16.43
CA ASP A 369 18.45 5.47 17.30
C ASP A 369 18.64 6.83 16.59
N VAL A 370 19.74 6.99 15.85
CA VAL A 370 20.04 8.19 15.05
C VAL A 370 18.97 8.45 14.03
N ARG A 371 18.61 7.40 13.29
CA ARG A 371 17.55 7.45 12.28
C ARG A 371 16.21 7.84 12.90
N ALA A 372 15.82 7.19 14.00
CA ALA A 372 14.58 7.49 14.70
C ALA A 372 14.49 8.98 15.11
N VAL A 373 15.57 9.52 15.68
CA VAL A 373 15.63 10.94 16.05
C VAL A 373 15.57 11.87 14.83
N GLN A 374 16.27 11.56 13.75
CA GLN A 374 16.22 12.35 12.49
C GLN A 374 14.81 12.36 11.89
N GLU A 375 14.09 11.26 11.96
CA GLU A 375 12.71 11.14 11.45
C GLU A 375 11.74 11.99 12.28
N VAL A 376 11.86 11.96 13.61
CA VAL A 376 11.07 12.82 14.50
C VAL A 376 11.35 14.31 14.25
N LEU A 377 12.62 14.68 14.10
CA LEU A 377 13.02 16.06 13.84
C LEU A 377 12.53 16.54 12.47
N THR A 378 12.47 15.65 11.47
CA THR A 378 11.89 15.95 10.16
C THR A 378 10.41 16.26 10.29
N ARG A 379 9.67 15.39 10.99
CA ARG A 379 8.22 15.55 11.21
C ARG A 379 7.87 16.80 11.99
N THR A 380 8.69 17.17 12.98
CA THR A 380 8.47 18.36 13.79
C THR A 380 8.98 19.64 13.10
N GLY A 381 9.49 19.55 11.87
CA GLY A 381 9.91 20.68 11.04
C GLY A 381 11.28 21.26 11.43
N HIS A 382 12.09 20.49 12.17
CA HIS A 382 13.39 20.89 12.68
C HIS A 382 14.57 20.30 11.87
N TYR A 383 14.33 19.33 10.99
CA TYR A 383 15.35 18.69 10.15
C TYR A 383 14.90 18.53 8.70
N THR A 384 15.82 18.68 7.75
CA THR A 384 15.55 18.55 6.30
C THR A 384 16.62 17.71 5.58
N GLY A 385 17.48 17.03 6.34
CA GLY A 385 18.50 16.13 5.80
C GLY A 385 17.99 14.70 5.62
N PRO A 386 18.82 13.79 5.10
CA PRO A 386 18.48 12.38 4.98
C PRO A 386 18.43 11.70 6.36
N THR A 387 17.45 10.81 6.56
CA THR A 387 17.17 10.11 7.84
C THR A 387 18.03 8.86 8.08
N ASN A 388 19.08 8.67 7.28
CA ASN A 388 20.08 7.62 7.44
C ASN A 388 21.48 8.21 7.66
N GLY A 389 21.56 9.49 8.03
CA GLY A 389 22.82 10.21 8.18
C GLY A 389 23.60 9.75 9.40
N VAL A 390 24.91 9.55 9.25
CA VAL A 390 25.82 9.31 10.39
C VAL A 390 26.04 10.62 11.15
N ILE A 391 25.95 10.58 12.48
CA ILE A 391 26.24 11.75 13.32
C ILE A 391 27.75 11.85 13.58
N ASN A 392 28.33 13.01 13.27
CA ASN A 392 29.65 13.37 13.78
C ASN A 392 29.50 14.04 15.16
N GLU A 393 29.60 13.23 16.21
CA GLU A 393 29.38 13.67 17.60
C GLU A 393 30.36 14.76 18.10
N ALA A 394 31.49 14.93 17.42
CA ALA A 394 32.50 15.94 17.72
C ALA A 394 32.26 17.27 16.98
N ASP A 395 31.41 17.29 15.95
CA ASP A 395 31.07 18.49 15.21
C ASP A 395 29.80 19.14 15.79
N PRO A 396 29.90 20.29 16.46
CA PRO A 396 28.72 20.98 16.98
C PRO A 396 27.78 21.49 15.87
N ASN A 397 28.20 21.52 14.61
CA ASN A 397 27.40 21.92 13.46
C ASN A 397 26.88 20.73 12.65
N ASP A 398 27.03 19.49 13.14
CA ASP A 398 26.37 18.33 12.54
C ASP A 398 24.87 18.64 12.36
N PRO A 399 24.29 18.43 11.16
CA PRO A 399 22.91 18.81 10.87
C PRO A 399 21.90 18.20 11.86
N THR A 400 22.16 16.99 12.35
CA THR A 400 21.28 16.30 13.31
C THR A 400 21.41 16.95 14.69
N ILE A 401 22.65 17.21 15.14
CA ILE A 401 22.91 17.88 16.43
C ILE A 401 22.28 19.29 16.43
N ALA A 402 22.43 20.03 15.34
CA ALA A 402 21.83 21.36 15.16
C ALA A 402 20.29 21.29 15.24
N ALA A 403 19.68 20.31 14.57
CA ALA A 403 18.24 20.09 14.63
C ALA A 403 17.76 19.68 16.03
N ILE A 404 18.50 18.83 16.75
CA ILE A 404 18.19 18.49 18.16
C ILE A 404 18.22 19.76 19.02
N ARG A 405 19.23 20.62 18.87
CA ARG A 405 19.29 21.90 19.61
C ARG A 405 18.12 22.82 19.25
N ALA A 406 17.78 22.92 17.97
CA ALA A 406 16.64 23.71 17.51
C ALA A 406 15.33 23.22 18.13
N PHE A 407 15.13 21.90 18.20
CA PHE A 407 13.98 21.29 18.86
C PHE A 407 13.96 21.54 20.37
N GLN A 408 15.10 21.38 21.05
CA GLN A 408 15.22 21.60 22.49
C GLN A 408 15.02 23.08 22.88
N GLY A 409 15.33 24.00 21.96
CA GLY A 409 15.23 25.44 22.17
C GLY A 409 16.42 26.01 22.94
N ARG A 410 16.17 27.10 23.68
CA ARG A 410 17.23 27.86 24.37
C ARG A 410 17.97 26.96 25.38
N ASN A 411 19.30 26.90 25.26
CA ASN A 411 20.20 26.04 26.04
C ASN A 411 20.13 24.53 25.72
N GLY A 412 19.67 24.16 24.51
CA GLY A 412 19.77 22.79 24.04
C GLY A 412 21.22 22.31 23.96
N ASP A 413 21.50 21.12 24.49
CA ASP A 413 22.81 20.47 24.44
C ASP A 413 23.05 19.75 23.11
N GLY A 414 21.99 19.50 22.34
CA GLY A 414 22.03 18.77 21.08
C GLY A 414 22.06 17.26 21.27
N ARG A 415 21.52 16.76 22.38
CA ARG A 415 21.45 15.33 22.71
C ARG A 415 20.03 14.87 23.09
N VAL A 416 19.68 13.68 22.66
CA VAL A 416 18.48 12.95 23.08
C VAL A 416 18.95 11.74 23.88
N ASP A 417 18.64 11.71 25.18
CA ASP A 417 18.98 10.59 26.07
C ASP A 417 17.76 9.67 26.25
N PRO A 418 17.96 8.35 26.39
CA PRO A 418 16.91 7.38 26.71
C PRO A 418 16.09 7.79 27.94
N GLY A 419 14.76 7.85 27.81
CA GLY A 419 13.84 8.34 28.83
C GLY A 419 14.08 9.80 29.23
N GLY A 420 14.79 10.57 28.41
CA GLY A 420 15.23 11.93 28.70
C GLY A 420 14.14 12.98 28.50
N GLY A 421 14.44 14.22 28.91
CA GLY A 421 13.51 15.35 28.72
C GLY A 421 13.29 15.73 27.25
N ALA A 422 14.30 15.51 26.39
CA ALA A 422 14.18 15.76 24.96
C ALA A 422 13.28 14.70 24.29
N GLU A 423 13.53 13.41 24.56
CA GLU A 423 12.71 12.29 24.09
C GLU A 423 11.24 12.42 24.52
N ARG A 424 10.97 12.66 25.81
CA ARG A 424 9.60 12.88 26.29
C ARG A 424 8.89 14.05 25.59
N ARG A 425 9.61 15.12 25.26
CA ARG A 425 9.02 16.26 24.53
C ARG A 425 8.82 15.95 23.05
N MET A 426 9.72 15.17 22.46
CA MET A 426 9.60 14.64 21.11
C MET A 426 8.32 13.79 21.01
N ASN A 427 8.16 12.81 21.91
CA ASN A 427 6.95 12.00 22.03
C ASN A 427 5.72 12.87 22.28
N ALA A 428 5.76 13.81 23.22
CA ALA A 428 4.63 14.70 23.47
C ALA A 428 4.25 15.61 22.28
N GLN A 429 5.18 15.94 21.38
CA GLN A 429 4.87 16.71 20.16
C GLN A 429 4.33 15.82 19.04
N ILE A 430 4.84 14.60 18.93
CA ILE A 430 4.30 13.54 18.08
C ILE A 430 2.86 13.22 18.51
N ASP A 431 2.61 13.10 19.82
CA ASP A 431 1.35 12.73 20.47
C ASP A 431 0.25 13.80 20.41
N ARG A 432 0.58 15.08 20.22
CA ARG A 432 -0.41 16.16 20.18
C ARG A 432 -1.41 16.06 19.01
N GLY A 433 -1.21 15.10 18.09
CA GLY A 433 -2.16 14.74 17.02
C GLY A 433 -2.84 13.37 17.17
N THR A 434 -2.51 12.57 18.20
CA THR A 434 -2.77 11.11 18.20
C THR A 434 -3.88 10.62 19.13
N SER A 435 -4.78 11.48 19.65
CA SER A 435 -5.86 11.04 20.56
C SER A 435 -6.52 9.74 20.04
N SER A 436 -6.51 8.67 20.84
CA SER A 436 -7.01 7.35 20.47
C SER A 436 -8.52 7.40 20.27
N LYS A 437 -8.92 7.76 19.06
CA LYS A 437 -10.31 7.60 18.62
C LYS A 437 -10.57 6.19 18.11
N TYR A 438 -9.52 5.40 17.95
CA TYR A 438 -9.54 4.02 17.50
C TYR A 438 -9.45 3.08 18.70
N SER A 439 -10.24 2.02 18.68
CA SER A 439 -10.42 1.13 19.84
C SER A 439 -9.22 0.18 20.02
N ASN A 440 -9.08 -0.41 21.21
CA ASN A 440 -8.00 -1.34 21.54
C ASN A 440 -8.00 -2.63 20.68
N VAL A 441 -9.08 -2.90 19.92
CA VAL A 441 -9.29 -4.12 19.12
C VAL A 441 -9.29 -3.82 17.61
N GLU A 442 -8.84 -2.63 17.19
CA GLU A 442 -8.57 -2.37 15.76
C GLU A 442 -7.45 -3.25 15.19
N ASN A 443 -6.73 -4.01 16.03
CA ASN A 443 -5.58 -4.85 15.67
C ASN A 443 -4.54 -4.10 14.83
N GLU A 444 -4.59 -2.78 14.93
CA GLU A 444 -3.58 -1.81 14.57
C GLU A 444 -3.30 -1.06 15.86
N ARG A 445 -2.55 -1.72 16.76
CA ARG A 445 -2.13 -1.07 17.99
C ARG A 445 -1.26 0.13 17.62
N ASN A 446 -1.86 1.30 17.71
CA ASN A 446 -1.21 2.40 18.37
C ASN A 446 -1.17 2.02 19.85
N GLY A 447 0.02 1.79 20.41
CA GLY A 447 0.16 1.68 21.86
C GLY A 447 -0.40 2.94 22.55
N ALA A 448 -0.40 2.97 23.89
CA ALA A 448 -0.83 4.16 24.66
C ALA A 448 -0.11 5.47 24.25
N ASN A 449 0.95 5.38 23.44
CA ASN A 449 1.76 6.45 22.92
C ASN A 449 1.96 6.35 21.37
N GLY A 450 0.93 6.00 20.59
CA GLY A 450 1.08 5.57 19.20
C GLY A 450 0.60 6.54 18.11
N ASP A 451 1.47 6.75 17.12
CA ASP A 451 1.21 7.43 15.83
C ASP A 451 0.23 6.70 14.92
N ARG A 452 -0.55 7.43 14.11
CA ARG A 452 -1.60 6.87 13.24
C ARG A 452 -1.04 6.41 11.89
N GLY A 453 -1.17 5.13 11.55
CA GLY A 453 -1.00 4.54 10.21
C GLY A 453 -1.47 5.43 9.05
N ARG A 454 -0.67 5.60 7.98
CA ARG A 454 -1.17 6.07 6.66
C ARG A 454 -2.12 5.02 6.09
N HIS A 455 -1.69 3.76 6.16
CA HIS A 455 -2.42 2.60 5.63
C HIS A 455 -3.05 1.82 6.78
N VAL A 456 -4.33 1.49 6.62
CA VAL A 456 -5.10 0.75 7.61
C VAL A 456 -5.75 -0.46 6.95
N TYR A 457 -5.62 -1.63 7.56
CA TYR A 457 -6.19 -2.91 7.14
C TYR A 457 -7.42 -3.22 7.99
N TYR A 458 -8.61 -3.11 7.40
CA TYR A 458 -9.87 -3.36 8.10
C TYR A 458 -10.53 -4.65 7.68
N ASN A 459 -11.11 -5.36 8.66
CA ASN A 459 -11.91 -6.57 8.47
C ASN A 459 -13.13 -6.60 9.41
N GLY A 460 -13.93 -7.66 9.33
CA GLY A 460 -15.14 -7.79 10.15
C GLY A 460 -14.91 -7.94 11.63
N GLY A 461 -13.70 -8.30 12.04
CA GLY A 461 -13.29 -8.44 13.43
C GLY A 461 -12.62 -7.20 14.02
N THR A 462 -12.19 -6.23 13.20
CA THR A 462 -11.70 -4.93 13.66
C THR A 462 -12.80 -4.26 14.50
N GLU A 463 -12.51 -3.67 15.66
CA GLU A 463 -13.49 -2.91 16.47
C GLU A 463 -13.48 -1.42 16.09
N GLY A 464 -14.62 -0.75 15.91
CA GLY A 464 -14.67 0.70 15.64
C GLY A 464 -14.75 1.55 16.92
N ALA A 465 -14.62 2.88 16.81
CA ALA A 465 -14.78 3.80 17.96
C ALA A 465 -16.11 3.68 18.72
N ARG A 466 -17.17 3.23 18.02
CA ARG A 466 -18.46 2.92 18.64
C ARG A 466 -18.42 1.45 19.02
N ALA A 467 -18.51 1.15 20.32
CA ALA A 467 -18.50 -0.21 20.89
C ALA A 467 -19.17 -1.23 19.93
N GLY A 468 -18.35 -2.00 19.20
CA GLY A 468 -18.80 -2.81 18.08
C GLY A 468 -17.75 -2.97 16.98
N GLN A 469 -17.99 -3.91 16.05
CA GLN A 469 -17.11 -4.18 14.91
C GLN A 469 -17.09 -2.99 13.92
N PHE A 470 -15.98 -2.82 13.21
CA PHE A 470 -15.79 -1.90 12.11
C PHE A 470 -16.83 -2.18 11.03
N ARG A 471 -17.38 -1.10 10.49
CA ARG A 471 -18.37 -1.12 9.44
C ARG A 471 -18.05 -0.05 8.41
N LEU A 472 -18.27 -0.40 7.15
CA LEU A 472 -18.29 0.55 6.07
C LEU A 472 -19.68 1.20 6.03
N LYS A 473 -19.74 2.43 5.54
CA LYS A 473 -21.00 2.94 5.00
C LYS A 473 -21.00 2.63 3.51
N GLY A 474 -22.07 2.00 3.03
CA GLY A 474 -22.16 1.52 1.66
C GLY A 474 -22.39 2.64 0.63
N GLN A 475 -23.01 2.28 -0.48
CA GLN A 475 -23.13 3.09 -1.71
C GLN A 475 -23.42 4.60 -1.57
N PRO A 476 -24.36 5.05 -0.70
CA PRO A 476 -24.68 6.48 -0.61
C PRO A 476 -23.54 7.33 -0.03
N TRP A 477 -22.54 6.68 0.56
CA TRP A 477 -21.47 7.29 1.35
C TRP A 477 -20.11 7.04 0.72
N SER A 478 -20.05 7.00 -0.60
CA SER A 478 -18.83 6.82 -1.38
C SER A 478 -18.77 7.74 -2.61
N CYS A 479 -17.56 7.97 -3.08
CA CYS A 479 -17.23 8.70 -4.29
C CYS A 479 -16.21 7.89 -5.09
N VAL A 480 -16.56 7.58 -6.33
CA VAL A 480 -15.71 6.87 -7.29
C VAL A 480 -15.52 7.75 -8.51
N VAL A 481 -14.28 7.82 -8.98
CA VAL A 481 -13.93 8.37 -10.29
C VAL A 481 -13.51 7.17 -11.14
N GLU A 482 -14.27 6.87 -12.18
CA GLU A 482 -14.04 5.73 -13.07
C GLU A 482 -13.73 6.23 -14.48
N PRO A 483 -12.72 5.67 -15.17
CA PRO A 483 -12.49 6.01 -16.56
C PRO A 483 -13.67 5.53 -17.42
N ASP A 484 -14.05 6.34 -18.41
CA ASP A 484 -15.16 6.01 -19.33
C ASP A 484 -14.80 4.85 -20.28
N THR A 485 -13.50 4.54 -20.40
CA THR A 485 -12.97 3.38 -21.10
C THR A 485 -12.17 2.53 -20.11
N ASP A 486 -12.44 1.23 -20.07
CA ASP A 486 -11.73 0.29 -19.20
C ASP A 486 -10.21 0.38 -19.45
N LEU A 487 -9.45 0.43 -18.35
CA LEU A 487 -8.00 0.36 -18.40
C LEU A 487 -7.56 -1.02 -18.92
N THR A 488 -6.50 -1.03 -19.72
CA THR A 488 -5.79 -2.26 -20.06
C THR A 488 -5.10 -2.84 -18.83
N THR A 489 -4.83 -4.15 -18.86
CA THR A 489 -4.09 -4.82 -17.78
C THR A 489 -2.74 -4.18 -17.49
N THR A 490 -2.04 -3.68 -18.53
CA THR A 490 -0.77 -2.96 -18.37
C THR A 490 -0.96 -1.63 -17.65
N GLU A 491 -1.99 -0.86 -18.00
CA GLU A 491 -2.28 0.41 -17.31
C GLU A 491 -2.65 0.20 -15.84
N ILE A 492 -3.33 -0.90 -15.51
CA ILE A 492 -3.62 -1.28 -14.12
C ILE A 492 -2.33 -1.70 -13.41
N ALA A 493 -1.47 -2.51 -14.05
CA ALA A 493 -0.19 -2.94 -13.51
C ALA A 493 0.73 -1.76 -13.17
N ASP A 494 0.79 -0.74 -14.04
CA ASP A 494 1.56 0.50 -13.82
C ASP A 494 1.08 1.31 -12.60
N ARG A 495 -0.13 1.03 -12.12
CA ARG A 495 -0.74 1.67 -10.94
C ARG A 495 -0.63 0.82 -9.68
N LEU A 496 -0.14 -0.41 -9.78
CA LEU A 496 0.08 -1.27 -8.61
C LEU A 496 1.34 -0.85 -7.85
N ASN A 497 1.33 -1.10 -6.54
CA ASN A 497 2.53 -1.02 -5.74
C ASN A 497 3.45 -2.18 -6.11
N THR A 498 4.60 -1.87 -6.70
CA THR A 498 5.63 -2.86 -7.05
C THR A 498 6.13 -3.54 -5.78
N GLY A 499 6.16 -4.87 -5.78
CA GLY A 499 6.75 -5.61 -4.67
C GLY A 499 8.25 -5.33 -4.61
N THR A 500 8.83 -5.09 -3.44
CA THR A 500 10.29 -5.00 -3.30
C THR A 500 10.76 -5.77 -2.08
N ARG A 501 11.57 -6.82 -2.29
CA ARG A 501 12.29 -7.48 -1.21
C ARG A 501 13.60 -6.71 -0.93
N ARG A 502 13.84 -6.31 0.33
CA ARG A 502 15.15 -5.76 0.75
C ARG A 502 16.18 -6.85 1.03
#